data_AF-A0A9X8VG12-F1
#
_entry.id   AF-A0A9X8VG12-F1
#
_cell.length_a   1.000
_cell.length_b   1.000
_cell.length_c   1.000
_cell.angle_alpha   90.00
_cell.angle_beta   90.00
_cell.angle_gamma   90.00
#
_symmetry.space_group_name_H-M   'P 1'
#
loop_
_entity.id
_entity.type
_entity.pdbx_description
1 polymer ?
#
loop_
_entity_poly.entity_id
_entity_poly.type
_entity_poly.pdbx_seq_one_letter_code
_entity_poly.pdbx_strand_id
1 'polypeptide(L)'
;LQGKTLGLLGLGKIGGQMAKVAQAFGMRVLAWSQNLTAERAAQEGAELASSKRALFEQSDFVSIHLVLSDRSRGLVGRDELAAMKPTAY
;
A
#
# COMPACT_ATOMS: atom_id res chain seq x y z
N LEU A 1 16.16 1.76 -4.17
CA LEU A 1 14.85 1.32 -3.64
C LEU A 1 14.99 0.31 -2.52
N GLN A 2 16.03 -0.54 -2.54
CA GLN A 2 16.31 -1.48 -1.46
C GLN A 2 16.19 -0.85 -0.06
N GLY A 3 15.49 -1.55 0.85
CA GLY A 3 15.23 -1.11 2.21
C GLY A 3 14.13 -0.05 2.38
N LYS A 4 13.56 0.48 1.28
CA LYS A 4 12.39 1.38 1.32
C LYS A 4 11.09 0.59 1.41
N THR A 5 10.05 1.22 1.92
CA THR A 5 8.71 0.64 2.04
C THR A 5 7.80 1.15 0.92
N LEU A 6 7.21 0.23 0.16
CA LEU A 6 6.10 0.50 -0.75
C LEU A 6 4.77 0.19 -0.06
N GLY A 7 3.91 1.19 0.07
CA GLY A 7 2.53 1.07 0.51
C GLY A 7 1.59 0.86 -0.67
N LEU A 8 0.94 -0.31 -0.74
CA LEU A 8 -0.06 -0.62 -1.74
C LEU A 8 -1.46 -0.41 -1.17
N LEU A 9 -2.15 0.63 -1.65
CA LEU A 9 -3.56 0.82 -1.38
C LEU A 9 -4.35 -0.01 -2.41
N GLY A 10 -4.70 -1.23 -2.02
CA GLY A 10 -5.29 -2.24 -2.90
C GLY A 10 -4.31 -3.32 -3.34
N LEU A 11 -4.63 -4.58 -3.04
CA LEU A 11 -3.84 -5.77 -3.40
C LEU A 11 -4.63 -6.72 -4.32
N GLY A 12 -5.22 -6.15 -5.38
CA GLY A 12 -5.86 -6.90 -6.45
C GLY A 12 -4.84 -7.45 -7.46
N LYS A 13 -5.28 -7.73 -8.69
CA LYS A 13 -4.41 -8.26 -9.76
C LYS A 13 -3.19 -7.39 -10.03
N ILE A 14 -3.38 -6.07 -10.19
CA ILE A 14 -2.29 -5.12 -10.46
C ILE A 14 -1.43 -4.91 -9.20
N GLY A 15 -2.06 -4.74 -8.04
CA GLY A 15 -1.33 -4.57 -6.77
C GLY A 15 -0.42 -5.76 -6.45
N GLY A 16 -0.87 -7.00 -6.68
CA GLY A 16 -0.04 -8.20 -6.49
C GLY A 16 1.13 -8.28 -7.47
N GLN A 17 0.93 -7.89 -8.73
CA GLN A 17 2.05 -7.77 -9.68
C GLN A 17 3.06 -6.69 -9.24
N MET A 18 2.56 -5.55 -8.76
CA MET A 18 3.42 -4.48 -8.25
C MET A 18 4.20 -4.91 -7.01
N ALA A 19 3.59 -5.69 -6.10
CA ALA A 19 4.28 -6.26 -4.94
C ALA A 19 5.51 -7.09 -5.35
N LYS A 20 5.37 -7.96 -6.36
CA LYS A 20 6.47 -8.79 -6.89
C LYS A 20 7.60 -7.94 -7.47
N VAL A 21 7.25 -6.89 -8.22
CA VAL A 21 8.23 -5.94 -8.77
C VAL A 21 8.97 -5.23 -7.63
N ALA A 22 8.25 -4.72 -6.63
CA ALA A 22 8.84 -4.02 -5.49
C ALA A 22 9.80 -4.92 -4.68
N GLN A 23 9.42 -6.18 -4.46
CA GLN A 23 10.28 -7.17 -3.81
C GLN A 23 11.56 -7.43 -4.62
N ALA A 24 11.47 -7.49 -5.95
CA ALA A 24 12.66 -7.65 -6.81
C ALA A 24 13.63 -6.46 -6.68
N PHE A 25 13.14 -5.27 -6.34
CA PHE A 25 13.95 -4.10 -6.01
C PHE A 25 14.41 -4.05 -4.54
N GLY A 26 14.14 -5.09 -3.74
CA GLY A 26 14.51 -5.20 -2.33
C GLY A 26 13.69 -4.30 -1.41
N MET A 27 12.47 -3.93 -1.81
CA MET A 27 11.56 -3.12 -0.99
C MET A 27 10.77 -3.98 0.00
N ARG A 28 10.46 -3.40 1.16
CA ARG A 28 9.40 -3.93 2.04
C ARG A 28 8.04 -3.55 1.42
N VAL A 29 7.12 -4.50 1.33
CA VAL A 29 5.78 -4.24 0.77
C VAL A 29 4.75 -4.29 1.88
N LEU A 30 4.08 -3.17 2.12
CA LEU A 30 2.97 -3.05 3.06
C LEU A 30 1.70 -2.82 2.25
N ALA A 31 0.60 -3.48 2.58
CA ALA A 31 -0.64 -3.41 1.81
C ALA A 31 -1.86 -3.20 2.69
N TRP A 32 -2.84 -2.45 2.19
CA TRP A 32 -4.14 -2.29 2.85
C TRP A 32 -5.27 -2.25 1.83
N SER A 33 -6.38 -2.91 2.15
CA SER A 33 -7.69 -2.65 1.54
C SER A 33 -8.79 -3.06 2.52
N GLN A 34 -10.02 -2.59 2.30
CA GLN A 34 -11.13 -2.79 3.26
C GLN A 34 -11.37 -4.27 3.64
N ASN A 35 -11.12 -5.19 2.71
CA ASN A 35 -11.34 -6.63 2.90
C ASN A 35 -10.03 -7.44 2.78
N LEU A 36 -8.86 -6.81 2.94
CA LEU A 36 -7.58 -7.53 2.84
C LEU A 36 -7.32 -8.31 4.13
N THR A 37 -6.96 -9.59 3.99
CA THR A 37 -6.50 -10.41 5.11
C THR A 37 -4.99 -10.56 5.10
N ALA A 38 -4.40 -10.92 6.24
CA ALA A 38 -2.97 -11.14 6.36
C ALA A 38 -2.49 -12.30 5.48
N GLU A 39 -3.28 -13.37 5.38
CA GLU A 39 -2.99 -14.53 4.54
C GLU A 39 -2.95 -14.14 3.06
N ARG A 40 -3.92 -13.33 2.61
CA ARG A 40 -3.95 -12.87 1.22
C ARG A 40 -2.79 -11.93 0.91
N ALA A 41 -2.39 -11.09 1.85
CA ALA A 41 -1.22 -10.24 1.71
C ALA A 41 0.07 -11.07 1.57
N ALA A 42 0.25 -12.04 2.46
CA ALA A 42 1.42 -12.91 2.47
C ALA A 42 1.56 -13.74 1.17
N GLN A 43 0.44 -14.17 0.57
CA GLN A 43 0.45 -14.86 -0.74
C GLN A 43 1.07 -14.03 -1.87
N GLU A 44 1.03 -12.70 -1.79
CA GLU A 44 1.66 -11.80 -2.76
C GLU A 44 3.00 -11.22 -2.24
N GLY A 45 3.51 -11.74 -1.11
CA GLY A 45 4.73 -11.27 -0.45
C GLY A 45 4.61 -9.87 0.15
N ALA A 46 3.40 -9.47 0.54
CA ALA A 46 3.12 -8.22 1.23
C ALA A 46 2.75 -8.45 2.69
N GLU A 47 3.03 -7.47 3.54
CA GLU A 47 2.55 -7.40 4.92
C GLU A 47 1.22 -6.64 4.97
N LEU A 48 0.25 -7.11 5.75
CA LEU A 48 -1.00 -6.37 5.99
C LEU A 48 -0.73 -5.18 6.92
N ALA A 49 -1.06 -3.97 6.48
CA ALA A 49 -1.03 -2.80 7.36
C ALA A 49 -2.10 -2.91 8.46
N SER A 50 -1.74 -2.54 9.69
CA SER A 50 -2.67 -2.56 10.84
C SER A 50 -3.86 -1.61 10.68
N SER A 51 -3.73 -0.57 9.85
CA SER A 51 -4.81 0.32 9.45
C SER A 51 -4.46 1.04 8.14
N LYS A 52 -5.44 1.69 7.51
CA LYS A 52 -5.20 2.58 6.37
C LYS A 52 -4.17 3.66 6.74
N ARG A 53 -4.32 4.28 7.91
CA ARG A 53 -3.40 5.32 8.40
C ARG A 53 -1.98 4.80 8.56
N ALA A 54 -1.81 3.62 9.16
CA ALA A 54 -0.51 2.99 9.34
C ALA A 54 0.20 2.70 8.00
N LEU A 55 -0.56 2.44 6.91
CA LEU A 55 0.00 2.33 5.57
C LEU A 55 0.70 3.62 5.17
N PHE A 56 0.03 4.77 5.27
CA PHE A 56 0.57 6.07 4.88
C PHE A 56 1.76 6.49 5.75
N GLU A 57 1.69 6.27 7.08
CA GLU A 57 2.77 6.65 8.01
C GLU A 57 4.07 5.87 7.77
N GLN A 58 3.99 4.60 7.36
CA GLN A 58 5.16 3.73 7.23
C GLN A 58 5.77 3.71 5.82
N SER A 59 5.04 4.17 4.82
CA SER A 59 5.44 4.08 3.41
C SER A 59 6.41 5.19 3.02
N ASP A 60 7.43 4.84 2.23
CA ASP A 60 8.26 5.81 1.50
C ASP A 60 7.66 6.14 0.12
N PHE A 61 6.86 5.22 -0.41
CA PHE A 61 6.11 5.38 -1.66
C PHE A 61 4.72 4.81 -1.44
N VAL A 62 3.67 5.51 -1.85
CA VAL A 62 2.30 4.97 -1.86
C VAL A 62 1.82 4.80 -3.29
N SER A 63 1.34 3.60 -3.64
CA SER A 63 0.74 3.30 -4.94
C SER A 63 -0.70 2.85 -4.77
N ILE A 64 -1.60 3.47 -5.53
CA ILE A 64 -3.05 3.24 -5.46
C ILE A 64 -3.47 2.28 -6.58
N HIS A 65 -4.01 1.13 -6.19
CA HIS A 65 -4.50 0.09 -7.09
C HIS A 65 -5.95 -0.30 -6.74
N LEU A 66 -6.80 0.71 -6.55
CA LEU A 66 -8.24 0.54 -6.32
C LEU A 66 -9.04 0.92 -7.56
N VAL A 67 -10.16 0.25 -7.76
CA VAL A 67 -11.17 0.67 -8.73
C VAL A 67 -11.84 1.94 -8.22
N LEU A 68 -11.99 2.96 -9.07
CA LEU A 68 -12.72 4.17 -8.73
C LEU A 68 -14.22 3.86 -8.61
N SER A 69 -14.80 4.21 -7.47
CA SER A 69 -16.20 4.02 -7.11
C SER A 69 -16.58 5.01 -6.00
N ASP A 70 -17.84 5.05 -5.59
CA ASP A 70 -18.25 5.87 -4.44
C ASP A 70 -17.56 5.45 -3.14
N ARG A 71 -17.13 4.19 -3.03
CA ARG A 71 -16.39 3.68 -1.86
C ARG A 71 -14.92 4.10 -1.84
N SER A 72 -14.34 4.45 -2.98
CA SER A 72 -12.91 4.82 -3.10
C SER A 72 -12.70 6.30 -3.41
N ARG A 73 -13.75 7.02 -3.80
CA ARG A 73 -13.71 8.47 -4.00
C ARG A 73 -13.39 9.17 -2.68
N GLY A 74 -12.36 10.01 -2.70
CA GLY A 74 -11.89 10.73 -1.50
C GLY A 74 -11.22 9.85 -0.45
N LEU A 75 -10.91 8.58 -0.76
CA LEU A 75 -10.27 7.67 0.19
C LEU A 75 -8.85 8.12 0.57
N VAL A 76 -8.18 8.85 -0.33
CA VAL A 76 -6.92 9.54 -0.10
C VAL A 76 -7.20 11.03 -0.15
N GLY A 77 -7.27 11.65 1.02
CA GLY A 77 -7.52 13.07 1.20
C GLY A 77 -6.40 13.74 1.98
N ARG A 78 -6.74 14.89 2.57
CA ARG A 78 -5.80 15.70 3.37
C ARG A 78 -5.16 14.89 4.50
N ASP A 79 -5.95 14.08 5.21
CA ASP A 79 -5.48 13.39 6.42
C ASP A 79 -4.52 12.26 6.09
N GLU A 80 -4.76 11.51 5.01
CA GLU A 80 -3.84 10.48 4.53
C GLU A 80 -2.53 11.09 4.03
N LEU A 81 -2.60 12.16 3.24
CA LEU A 81 -1.42 12.85 2.73
C LEU A 81 -0.61 13.50 3.86
N ALA A 82 -1.28 14.07 4.87
CA ALA A 82 -0.62 14.66 6.04
C ALA A 82 0.04 13.60 6.95
N ALA A 83 -0.44 12.35 6.92
CA ALA A 83 0.16 11.26 7.67
C ALA A 83 1.40 10.66 7.00
N MET A 84 1.65 10.96 5.72
CA MET A 84 2.82 10.46 5.01
C MET A 84 4.12 11.05 5.56
N LYS A 85 5.23 10.36 5.31
CA LYS A 85 6.56 10.92 5.58
C LYS A 85 6.75 12.18 4.73
N PRO A 86 7.44 13.23 5.23
CA PRO A 86 7.69 14.44 4.45
C PRO A 86 8.48 14.20 3.15
N THR A 87 9.18 13.07 3.06
CA THR A 87 9.97 12.64 1.91
C THR A 87 9.31 11.56 1.07
N ALA A 88 8.08 11.16 1.44
CA ALA A 88 7.36 10.12 0.72
C ALA A 88 6.80 10.64 -0.60
N TYR A 89 6.64 9.71 -1.53
CA TYR A 89 6.02 9.92 -2.84
C TYR A 89 4.66 9.23 -2.92
#